data_AF-A0A7Y5IY37-F1
#
_entry.id   AF-A0A7Y5IY37-F1
#
_cell.length_a   1.000
_cell.length_b   1.000
_cell.length_c   1.000
_cell.angle_alpha   90.00
_cell.angle_beta   90.00
_cell.angle_gamma   90.00
#
_symmetry.space_group_name_H-M   'P 1'
#
loop_
_entity.id
_entity.type
_entity.pdbx_description
1 polymer ?
#
loop_
_entity_poly.entity_id
_entity_poly.type
_entity_poly.pdbx_seq_one_letter_code
_entity_poly.pdbx_strand_id
1 'polypeptide(L)'
;MSSVAGSGGYWISMDADAIVAATTTITGSIGVVFTKFNMNGFMDWIGMNVDKITTAPLADLFGTAPLDPERRKLVEGVMGTLYDSFKTKVADGRGRTPEEIETVARGRIWSGRDALDRGLVDRIGGFDEALVLAKEKAGLDPDKDYPLRVYPKPKSFIQRLLEGDLTVKAPALPSQAALRDWAEENLRAEVLVRMPDVRVW
;
A
#
# COMPACT_ATOMS: atom_id res chain seq x y z
N MET A 1 -5.56 7.02 -5.19
CA MET A 1 -4.23 7.42 -4.70
C MET A 1 -4.37 8.67 -3.87
N SER A 2 -3.80 8.69 -2.65
CA SER A 2 -3.88 9.82 -1.71
C SER A 2 -2.58 10.64 -1.73
N SER A 3 -1.80 10.70 -0.67
CA SER A 3 -0.57 11.51 -0.62
C SER A 3 0.52 11.04 -1.57
N VAL A 4 0.86 9.74 -1.55
CA VAL A 4 1.96 9.17 -2.34
C VAL A 4 1.56 7.81 -2.91
N ALA A 5 1.87 7.59 -4.19
CA ALA A 5 1.74 6.30 -4.87
C ALA A 5 2.72 6.22 -6.06
N GLY A 6 4.01 6.45 -5.80
CA GLY A 6 5.08 6.29 -6.81
C GLY A 6 5.81 4.95 -6.70
N SER A 7 6.61 4.60 -7.70
CA SER A 7 7.44 3.38 -7.75
C SER A 7 6.59 2.14 -7.45
N GLY A 8 6.90 1.34 -6.43
CA GLY A 8 6.11 0.17 -6.04
C GLY A 8 4.62 0.47 -5.79
N GLY A 9 4.27 1.67 -5.32
CA GLY A 9 2.87 2.08 -5.16
C GLY A 9 2.15 2.26 -6.50
N TYR A 10 2.85 2.75 -7.52
CA TYR A 10 2.32 2.82 -8.88
C TYR A 10 2.28 1.42 -9.51
N TRP A 11 3.30 0.59 -9.28
CA TRP A 11 3.35 -0.79 -9.77
C TRP A 11 2.12 -1.60 -9.39
N ILE A 12 1.68 -1.54 -8.13
CA ILE A 12 0.47 -2.29 -7.70
C ILE A 12 -0.83 -1.65 -8.20
N SER A 13 -0.79 -0.40 -8.63
CA SER A 13 -1.97 0.35 -9.07
C SER A 13 -2.17 0.31 -10.59
N MET A 14 -1.10 0.06 -11.36
CA MET A 14 -1.10 0.22 -12.83
C MET A 14 -2.06 -0.70 -13.57
N ASP A 15 -2.46 -1.82 -12.96
CA ASP A 15 -3.35 -2.85 -13.52
C ASP A 15 -4.82 -2.68 -13.06
N ALA A 16 -5.13 -1.61 -12.35
CA ALA A 16 -6.51 -1.33 -11.94
C ALA A 16 -7.37 -0.86 -13.13
N ASP A 17 -8.65 -1.24 -13.14
CA ASP A 17 -9.60 -0.81 -14.18
C ASP A 17 -9.74 0.71 -14.29
N ALA A 18 -9.51 1.43 -13.19
CA ALA A 18 -9.33 2.87 -13.16
C ALA A 18 -8.48 3.29 -11.96
N ILE A 19 -7.71 4.36 -12.15
CA ILE A 19 -6.84 4.98 -11.16
C ILE A 19 -7.34 6.40 -10.89
N VAL A 20 -7.81 6.64 -9.67
CA VAL A 20 -8.13 7.99 -9.17
C VAL A 20 -6.96 8.51 -8.37
N ALA A 21 -6.57 9.77 -8.54
CA ALA A 21 -5.55 10.42 -7.72
C ALA A 21 -6.00 11.81 -7.25
N ALA A 22 -5.59 12.22 -6.05
CA ALA A 22 -5.77 13.61 -5.64
C ALA A 22 -4.89 14.52 -6.50
N THR A 23 -5.29 15.78 -6.71
CA THR A 23 -4.55 16.75 -7.53
C THR A 23 -3.07 16.83 -7.14
N THR A 24 -2.79 16.77 -5.83
CA THR A 24 -1.44 16.89 -5.24
C THR A 24 -0.79 15.54 -4.92
N THR A 25 -1.36 14.41 -5.35
CA THR A 25 -0.73 13.09 -5.18
C THR A 25 0.67 13.10 -5.79
N ILE A 26 1.64 12.55 -5.08
CA ILE A 26 2.98 12.27 -5.61
C ILE A 26 2.97 10.86 -6.20
N THR A 27 3.00 10.74 -7.53
CA THR A 27 2.89 9.45 -8.25
C THR A 27 3.94 9.31 -9.35
N GLY A 28 3.83 8.28 -10.18
CA GLY A 28 4.80 7.93 -11.21
C GLY A 28 6.01 7.24 -10.57
N SER A 29 7.19 7.83 -10.71
CA SER A 29 8.46 7.24 -10.29
C SER A 29 8.65 5.83 -10.86
N ILE A 30 8.28 5.66 -12.13
CA ILE A 30 8.45 4.41 -12.89
C ILE A 30 9.93 4.26 -13.19
N GLY A 31 10.61 3.50 -12.34
CA GLY A 31 12.07 3.39 -12.32
C GLY A 31 12.53 2.39 -11.28
N VAL A 32 13.77 1.92 -11.45
CA VAL A 32 14.41 0.96 -10.56
C VAL A 32 15.71 1.57 -10.07
N VAL A 33 15.94 1.51 -8.75
CA VAL A 33 17.19 1.96 -8.14
C VAL A 33 17.79 0.81 -7.35
N PHE A 34 19.10 0.68 -7.42
CA PHE A 34 19.87 -0.20 -6.57
C PHE A 34 20.84 0.65 -5.77
N THR A 35 20.98 0.35 -4.48
CA THR A 35 21.91 1.05 -3.60
C THR A 35 22.52 0.04 -2.65
N LYS A 36 23.82 0.18 -2.42
CA LYS A 36 24.54 -0.56 -1.39
C LYS A 36 25.51 0.38 -0.69
N PHE A 37 25.85 0.06 0.55
CA PHE A 37 26.90 0.76 1.27
C PHE A 37 28.27 0.23 0.86
N ASN A 38 29.23 1.13 0.71
CA ASN A 38 30.65 0.80 0.66
C ASN A 38 31.27 1.22 1.99
N MET A 39 31.72 0.26 2.79
CA MET A 39 32.29 0.52 4.12
C MET A 39 33.80 0.30 4.16
N ASN A 40 34.49 0.07 3.03
CA ASN A 40 35.93 -0.20 3.04
C ASN A 40 36.72 0.86 3.83
N GLY A 41 36.51 2.15 3.54
CA GLY A 41 37.21 3.22 4.26
C GLY A 41 36.90 3.26 5.76
N PHE A 42 35.71 2.84 6.18
CA PHE A 42 35.37 2.73 7.60
C PHE A 42 36.03 1.52 8.26
N MET A 43 36.03 0.36 7.58
CA MET A 43 36.67 -0.86 8.07
C MET A 43 38.19 -0.69 8.19
N ASP A 44 38.81 -0.05 7.19
CA ASP A 44 40.22 0.33 7.22
C ASP A 44 40.54 1.25 8.40
N TRP A 45 39.68 2.24 8.67
CA TRP A 45 39.85 3.19 9.77
C TRP A 45 39.83 2.52 11.15
N ILE A 46 38.97 1.51 11.35
CA ILE A 46 38.90 0.76 12.62
C ILE A 46 39.86 -0.44 12.68
N GLY A 47 40.67 -0.65 11.63
CA GLY A 47 41.63 -1.75 11.56
C GLY A 47 40.98 -3.14 11.40
N MET A 48 39.77 -3.22 10.84
CA MET A 48 39.04 -4.47 10.64
C MET A 48 39.18 -4.97 9.19
N ASN A 49 39.58 -6.23 9.04
CA ASN A 49 39.59 -6.93 7.75
C ASN A 49 38.46 -7.95 7.68
N VAL A 50 37.86 -8.10 6.50
CA VAL A 50 36.79 -9.06 6.24
C VAL A 50 37.14 -9.92 5.04
N ASP A 51 37.55 -11.16 5.31
CA ASP A 51 37.73 -12.18 4.27
C ASP A 51 36.41 -12.90 4.02
N LYS A 52 36.06 -13.09 2.74
CA LYS A 52 34.80 -13.72 2.33
C LYS A 52 35.05 -14.82 1.31
N ILE A 53 34.38 -15.95 1.52
CA ILE A 53 34.28 -17.04 0.56
C ILE A 53 32.83 -17.12 0.11
N THR A 54 32.61 -16.96 -1.19
CA THR A 54 31.26 -16.94 -1.79
C THR A 54 31.11 -18.03 -2.82
N THR A 55 29.93 -18.64 -2.90
CA THR A 55 29.61 -19.69 -3.86
C THR A 55 29.16 -19.18 -5.24
N ALA A 56 28.82 -17.89 -5.35
CA ALA A 56 28.39 -17.27 -6.60
C ALA A 56 28.79 -15.78 -6.69
N PRO A 57 28.92 -15.18 -7.90
CA PRO A 57 29.39 -13.81 -8.09
C PRO A 57 28.56 -12.74 -7.33
N LEU A 58 27.25 -12.92 -7.22
CA LEU A 58 26.35 -11.99 -6.52
C LEU A 58 25.92 -12.47 -5.13
N ALA A 59 26.53 -13.55 -4.60
CA ALA A 59 26.15 -14.10 -3.30
C ALA A 59 26.41 -13.11 -2.13
N ASP A 60 27.34 -12.17 -2.31
CA ASP A 60 27.63 -11.08 -1.36
C ASP A 60 27.22 -9.70 -1.92
N LEU A 61 26.13 -9.62 -2.70
CA LEU A 61 25.68 -8.38 -3.35
C LEU A 61 25.49 -7.21 -2.36
N PHE A 62 24.96 -7.50 -1.18
CA PHE A 62 24.73 -6.53 -0.11
C PHE A 62 25.88 -6.45 0.91
N GLY A 63 27.02 -7.06 0.59
CA GLY A 63 28.24 -6.93 1.37
C GLY A 63 28.76 -5.50 1.42
N THR A 64 29.72 -5.27 2.30
CA THR A 64 30.31 -3.95 2.58
C THR A 64 31.38 -3.52 1.57
N ALA A 65 31.92 -4.45 0.78
CA ALA A 65 32.93 -4.18 -0.24
C ALA A 65 32.34 -3.47 -1.47
N PRO A 66 33.10 -2.65 -2.22
CA PRO A 66 32.62 -2.04 -3.46
C PRO A 66 32.25 -3.11 -4.50
N LEU A 67 31.31 -2.77 -5.40
CA LEU A 67 31.06 -3.59 -6.58
C LEU A 67 32.23 -3.45 -7.55
N ASP A 68 32.88 -4.56 -7.86
CA ASP A 68 33.80 -4.64 -9.00
C ASP A 68 33.03 -4.44 -10.34
N PRO A 69 33.74 -4.15 -11.44
CA PRO A 69 33.12 -3.89 -12.73
C PRO A 69 32.25 -5.03 -13.27
N GLU A 70 32.60 -6.29 -13.00
CA GLU A 70 31.85 -7.45 -13.47
C GLU A 70 30.52 -7.59 -12.72
N ARG A 71 30.56 -7.53 -11.38
CA ARG A 71 29.36 -7.54 -10.54
C ARG A 71 28.47 -6.34 -10.82
N ARG A 72 29.05 -5.15 -11.05
CA ARG A 72 28.30 -3.96 -11.44
C ARG A 72 27.50 -4.20 -12.73
N LYS A 73 28.14 -4.75 -13.76
CA LYS A 73 27.47 -5.05 -15.03
C LYS A 73 26.32 -6.05 -14.85
N LEU A 74 26.48 -7.06 -13.99
CA LEU A 74 25.41 -7.99 -13.66
C LEU A 74 24.22 -7.30 -12.99
N VAL A 75 24.47 -6.42 -12.01
CA VAL A 75 23.43 -5.64 -11.33
C VAL A 75 22.71 -4.70 -12.30
N GLU A 76 23.45 -4.00 -13.16
CA GLU A 76 22.89 -3.14 -14.21
C GLU A 76 21.98 -3.93 -15.16
N GLY A 77 22.37 -5.15 -15.54
CA GLY A 77 21.54 -6.05 -16.35
C GLY A 77 20.24 -6.44 -15.65
N VAL A 78 20.29 -6.79 -14.36
CA VAL A 78 19.07 -7.09 -13.56
C VAL A 78 18.17 -5.86 -13.45
N MET A 79 18.76 -4.69 -13.19
CA MET A 79 18.00 -3.42 -13.13
C MET A 79 17.33 -3.10 -14.46
N GLY A 80 18.02 -3.30 -15.59
CA GLY A 80 17.46 -3.12 -16.93
C GLY A 80 16.24 -4.00 -17.16
N THR A 81 16.35 -5.30 -16.88
CA THR A 81 15.23 -6.25 -17.01
C THR A 81 14.03 -5.86 -16.13
N LEU A 82 14.27 -5.45 -14.89
CA LEU A 82 13.20 -4.99 -13.99
C LEU A 82 12.54 -3.70 -14.47
N TYR A 83 13.34 -2.75 -14.99
CA TYR A 83 12.84 -1.49 -15.53
C TYR A 83 11.99 -1.71 -16.77
N ASP A 84 12.45 -2.55 -17.70
CA ASP A 84 11.68 -2.88 -18.91
C ASP A 84 10.38 -3.62 -18.54
N SER A 85 10.43 -4.55 -17.58
CA SER A 85 9.22 -5.19 -17.06
C SER A 85 8.23 -4.18 -16.47
N PHE A 86 8.72 -3.18 -15.71
CA PHE A 86 7.88 -2.13 -15.16
C PHE A 86 7.18 -1.37 -16.28
N LYS A 87 7.95 -0.85 -17.24
CA LYS A 87 7.40 -0.08 -18.35
C LYS A 87 6.37 -0.85 -19.15
N THR A 88 6.68 -2.10 -19.49
CA THR A 88 5.76 -2.95 -20.25
C THR A 88 4.44 -3.13 -19.51
N LYS A 89 4.48 -3.41 -18.20
CA LYS A 89 3.25 -3.56 -17.43
C LYS A 89 2.44 -2.27 -17.30
N VAL A 90 3.13 -1.13 -17.18
CA VAL A 90 2.44 0.17 -17.21
C VAL A 90 1.83 0.41 -18.58
N ALA A 91 2.53 0.09 -19.66
CA ALA A 91 2.03 0.19 -21.03
C ALA A 91 0.78 -0.65 -21.21
N ASP A 92 0.81 -1.92 -20.79
CA ASP A 92 -0.33 -2.84 -20.85
C ASP A 92 -1.54 -2.30 -20.06
N GLY A 93 -1.34 -1.94 -18.78
CA GLY A 93 -2.41 -1.44 -17.91
C GLY A 93 -2.95 -0.07 -18.33
N ARG A 94 -2.17 0.71 -19.09
CA ARG A 94 -2.58 2.02 -19.60
C ARG A 94 -3.00 2.04 -21.07
N GLY A 95 -2.98 0.90 -21.75
CA GLY A 95 -3.33 0.80 -23.17
C GLY A 95 -2.42 1.65 -24.06
N ARG A 96 -1.11 1.64 -23.76
CA ARG A 96 -0.07 2.43 -24.43
C ARG A 96 1.08 1.55 -24.87
N THR A 97 2.02 2.09 -25.63
CA THR A 97 3.26 1.37 -25.95
C THR A 97 4.35 1.63 -24.90
N PRO A 98 5.33 0.71 -24.73
CA PRO A 98 6.48 0.95 -23.86
C PRO A 98 7.28 2.22 -24.21
N GLU A 99 7.33 2.61 -25.48
CA GLU A 99 8.00 3.83 -25.95
C GLU A 99 7.28 5.09 -25.48
N GLU A 100 5.94 5.10 -25.50
CA GLU A 100 5.15 6.20 -24.95
C GLU A 100 5.37 6.32 -23.44
N ILE A 101 5.38 5.19 -22.71
CA ILE A 101 5.65 5.17 -21.28
C ILE A 101 7.08 5.64 -20.96
N GLU A 102 8.08 5.28 -21.78
CA GLU A 102 9.46 5.73 -21.61
C GLU A 102 9.58 7.27 -21.55
N THR A 103 8.74 8.01 -22.28
CA THR A 103 8.73 9.48 -22.26
C THR A 103 8.33 10.06 -20.90
N VAL A 104 7.55 9.33 -20.11
CA VAL A 104 7.04 9.75 -18.79
C VAL A 104 7.65 8.94 -17.62
N ALA A 105 8.47 7.93 -17.91
CA ALA A 105 9.16 7.08 -16.94
C ALA A 105 10.54 7.66 -16.53
N ARG A 106 11.57 6.80 -16.43
CA ARG A 106 12.94 7.13 -15.96
C ARG A 106 13.00 7.66 -14.53
N GLY A 107 12.13 7.16 -13.66
CA GLY A 107 12.07 7.57 -12.25
C GLY A 107 11.51 8.99 -12.03
N ARG A 108 10.96 9.64 -13.06
CA ARG A 108 10.34 10.97 -12.90
C ARG A 108 9.10 10.86 -12.02
N ILE A 109 8.94 11.84 -11.13
CA ILE A 109 7.80 11.99 -10.25
C ILE A 109 6.82 12.95 -10.89
N TRP A 110 5.53 12.65 -10.77
CA TRP A 110 4.45 13.48 -11.28
C TRP A 110 3.48 13.84 -10.16
N SER A 111 2.92 15.05 -10.21
CA SER A 111 1.72 15.37 -9.44
C SER A 111 0.53 14.56 -9.96
N GLY A 112 -0.54 14.39 -9.18
CA GLY A 112 -1.74 13.70 -9.66
C GLY A 112 -2.33 14.39 -10.89
N ARG A 113 -2.32 15.72 -10.92
CA ARG A 113 -2.72 16.50 -12.10
C ARG A 113 -1.84 16.21 -13.31
N ASP A 114 -0.53 16.27 -13.15
CA ASP A 114 0.42 15.97 -14.23
C ASP A 114 0.30 14.54 -14.75
N ALA A 115 0.04 13.60 -13.83
CA ALA A 115 -0.16 12.20 -14.14
C ALA A 115 -1.44 12.00 -14.96
N LEU A 116 -2.51 12.76 -14.70
CA LEU A 116 -3.73 12.74 -15.52
C LEU A 116 -3.43 13.22 -16.93
N ASP A 117 -2.77 14.38 -17.05
CA ASP A 117 -2.42 14.97 -18.36
C ASP A 117 -1.51 14.04 -19.18
N ARG A 118 -0.76 13.17 -18.49
CA ARG A 118 0.13 12.16 -19.08
C ARG A 118 -0.50 10.78 -19.20
N GLY A 119 -1.76 10.60 -18.83
CA GLY A 119 -2.50 9.33 -18.86
C GLY A 119 -1.91 8.20 -18.01
N LEU A 120 -1.25 8.57 -16.91
CA LEU A 120 -0.83 7.65 -15.85
C LEU A 120 -1.94 7.43 -14.81
N VAL A 121 -2.93 8.32 -14.76
CA VAL A 121 -4.15 8.15 -13.95
C VAL A 121 -5.36 8.52 -14.80
N ASP A 122 -6.55 8.07 -14.38
CA ASP A 122 -7.79 8.22 -15.14
C ASP A 122 -8.62 9.42 -14.69
N ARG A 123 -8.62 9.72 -13.38
CA ARG A 123 -9.40 10.85 -12.82
C ARG A 123 -8.71 11.51 -11.64
N ILE A 124 -9.06 12.78 -11.44
CA ILE A 124 -8.72 13.51 -10.21
C ILE A 124 -9.86 13.38 -9.22
N GLY A 125 -9.54 12.97 -8.00
CA GLY A 125 -10.53 12.79 -6.95
C GLY A 125 -9.98 12.14 -5.69
N GLY A 126 -10.89 11.92 -4.75
CA GLY A 126 -10.61 11.23 -3.49
C GLY A 126 -11.14 9.78 -3.48
N PHE A 127 -11.34 9.26 -2.28
CA PHE A 127 -11.93 7.94 -2.08
C PHE A 127 -13.37 7.86 -2.63
N ASP A 128 -14.17 8.91 -2.44
CA ASP A 128 -15.56 8.93 -2.89
C ASP A 128 -15.69 8.79 -4.42
N GLU A 129 -14.85 9.52 -5.18
CA GLU A 129 -14.78 9.39 -6.64
C GLU A 129 -14.34 7.99 -7.07
N ALA A 130 -13.37 7.39 -6.35
CA ALA A 130 -12.95 6.02 -6.61
C ALA A 130 -14.08 5.02 -6.35
N LEU A 131 -14.90 5.25 -5.32
CA LEU A 131 -16.06 4.43 -5.02
C LEU A 131 -17.15 4.55 -6.08
N VAL A 132 -17.42 5.76 -6.58
CA VAL A 132 -18.35 5.97 -7.71
C VAL A 132 -17.89 5.19 -8.94
N LEU A 133 -16.63 5.36 -9.36
CA LEU A 133 -16.07 4.61 -10.50
C LEU A 133 -16.13 3.09 -10.32
N ALA A 134 -15.88 2.61 -9.10
CA ALA A 134 -15.97 1.19 -8.80
C ALA A 134 -17.40 0.67 -8.93
N LYS A 135 -18.40 1.43 -8.45
CA LYS A 135 -19.82 1.08 -8.63
C LYS A 135 -20.20 1.06 -10.11
N GLU A 136 -19.84 2.09 -10.87
CA GLU A 136 -20.11 2.17 -12.32
C GLU A 136 -19.55 0.96 -13.07
N LYS A 137 -18.28 0.62 -12.82
CA LYS A 137 -17.61 -0.53 -13.46
C LYS A 137 -18.19 -1.88 -13.04
N ALA A 138 -18.74 -1.96 -11.82
CA ALA A 138 -19.43 -3.16 -11.34
C ALA A 138 -20.89 -3.25 -11.82
N GLY A 139 -21.40 -2.27 -12.58
CA GLY A 139 -22.80 -2.23 -13.02
C GLY A 139 -23.78 -1.95 -11.87
N LEU A 140 -23.32 -1.28 -10.81
CA LEU A 140 -24.12 -0.87 -9.66
C LEU A 140 -24.59 0.57 -9.82
N ASP A 141 -25.66 0.93 -9.09
CA ASP A 141 -26.17 2.30 -9.05
C ASP A 141 -25.18 3.21 -8.29
N PRO A 142 -24.57 4.24 -8.93
CA PRO A 142 -23.57 5.08 -8.30
C PRO A 142 -24.11 5.87 -7.11
N ASP A 143 -25.39 6.26 -7.14
CA ASP A 143 -26.04 7.12 -6.15
C ASP A 143 -26.56 6.33 -4.94
N LYS A 144 -26.63 5.00 -5.06
CA LYS A 144 -27.09 4.14 -3.97
C LYS A 144 -25.99 3.86 -2.95
N ASP A 145 -26.35 3.90 -1.67
CA ASP A 145 -25.46 3.48 -0.59
C ASP A 145 -25.36 1.95 -0.49
N TYR A 146 -24.12 1.47 -0.48
CA TYR A 146 -23.79 0.06 -0.26
C TYR A 146 -22.96 -0.10 1.01
N PRO A 147 -23.15 -1.18 1.79
CA PRO A 147 -22.39 -1.40 3.02
C PRO A 147 -20.91 -1.63 2.72
N LEU A 148 -20.05 -0.72 3.17
CA LEU A 148 -18.59 -0.86 3.06
C LEU A 148 -18.06 -1.78 4.17
N ARG A 149 -17.34 -2.83 3.80
CA ARG A 149 -16.65 -3.71 4.75
C ARG A 149 -15.15 -3.50 4.66
N VAL A 150 -14.56 -2.95 5.71
CA VAL A 150 -13.11 -2.70 5.79
C VAL A 150 -12.40 -3.93 6.33
N TYR A 151 -11.30 -4.31 5.67
CA TYR A 151 -10.43 -5.41 6.08
C TYR A 151 -8.98 -4.94 6.28
N PRO A 152 -8.21 -5.60 7.18
CA PRO A 152 -8.68 -6.61 8.13
C PRO A 152 -9.67 -6.01 9.13
N LYS A 153 -10.61 -6.83 9.64
CA LYS A 153 -11.57 -6.35 10.64
C LYS A 153 -10.78 -5.80 11.84
N PRO A 154 -11.13 -4.61 12.36
CA PRO A 154 -10.48 -4.10 13.56
C PRO A 154 -10.63 -5.14 14.68
N LYS A 155 -9.54 -5.44 15.37
CA LYS A 155 -9.55 -6.40 16.49
C LYS A 155 -10.53 -5.93 17.55
N SER A 156 -11.37 -6.84 18.04
CA SER A 156 -12.31 -6.53 19.11
C SER A 156 -11.56 -6.17 20.40
N PHE A 157 -12.24 -5.47 21.32
CA PHE A 157 -11.66 -5.14 22.63
C PHE A 157 -11.12 -6.39 23.37
N ILE A 158 -11.90 -7.48 23.37
CA ILE A 158 -11.52 -8.74 24.01
C ILE A 158 -10.28 -9.33 23.34
N GLN A 159 -10.21 -9.27 22.00
CA GLN A 159 -9.05 -9.77 21.27
C GLN A 159 -7.78 -8.95 21.58
N ARG A 160 -7.88 -7.62 21.61
CA ARG A 160 -6.75 -6.73 21.97
C ARG A 160 -6.31 -6.93 23.42
N LEU A 161 -7.26 -7.16 24.34
CA LEU A 161 -7.00 -7.45 25.75
C LEU A 161 -6.31 -8.81 25.94
N LEU A 162 -6.78 -9.86 25.26
CA LEU A 162 -6.18 -11.20 25.28
C LEU A 162 -4.76 -11.21 24.70
N GLU A 163 -4.49 -10.34 23.72
CA GLU A 163 -3.18 -10.19 23.09
C GLU A 163 -2.22 -9.27 23.87
N GLY A 164 -2.63 -8.77 25.05
CA GLY A 164 -1.73 -8.02 25.95
C GLY A 164 -1.43 -6.58 25.51
N ASP A 165 -2.15 -6.03 24.53
CA ASP A 165 -1.92 -4.70 23.98
C ASP A 165 -2.70 -3.61 24.75
N LEU A 166 -2.31 -3.39 26.01
CA LEU A 166 -2.96 -2.44 26.95
C LEU A 166 -2.33 -1.04 26.97
N THR A 167 -1.45 -0.70 26.02
CA THR A 167 -0.64 0.55 26.10
C THR A 167 -1.23 1.79 25.40
N VAL A 168 -2.51 1.81 25.00
CA VAL A 168 -3.13 3.03 24.44
C VAL A 168 -4.36 3.44 25.26
N LYS A 169 -4.35 4.71 25.72
CA LYS A 169 -5.42 5.40 26.47
C LYS A 169 -6.81 4.91 26.04
N ALA A 170 -7.57 4.40 27.01
CA ALA A 170 -8.97 4.02 26.81
C ALA A 170 -9.71 5.19 26.11
N PRO A 171 -10.32 4.98 24.92
CA PRO A 171 -11.28 5.94 24.43
C PRO A 171 -12.41 6.06 25.46
N ALA A 172 -12.93 7.27 25.65
CA ALA A 172 -13.97 7.55 26.63
C ALA A 172 -15.09 6.51 26.50
N LEU A 173 -15.46 5.88 27.62
CA LEU A 173 -16.54 4.89 27.65
C LEU A 173 -17.77 5.52 26.99
N PRO A 174 -18.43 4.83 26.04
CA PRO A 174 -19.65 5.33 25.43
C PRO A 174 -20.69 5.62 26.53
N SER A 175 -21.45 6.69 26.34
CA SER A 175 -22.53 7.06 27.26
C SER A 175 -23.53 5.90 27.40
N GLN A 176 -24.29 5.88 28.49
CA GLN A 176 -25.32 4.85 28.70
C GLN A 176 -26.34 4.77 27.54
N ALA A 177 -26.55 5.87 26.81
CA ALA A 177 -27.38 5.88 25.60
C ALA A 177 -26.74 5.08 24.47
N ALA A 178 -25.46 5.31 24.18
CA ALA A 178 -24.74 4.58 23.13
C ALA A 178 -24.57 3.08 23.45
N LEU A 179 -24.51 2.70 24.73
CA LEU A 179 -24.55 1.29 25.15
C LEU A 179 -25.93 0.65 24.95
N ARG A 180 -27.02 1.41 25.15
CA ARG A 180 -28.39 0.93 24.90
C ARG A 180 -28.67 0.76 23.42
N ASP A 181 -28.32 1.74 22.60
CA ASP A 181 -28.53 1.68 21.14
C ASP A 181 -27.74 0.51 20.54
N TRP A 182 -26.49 0.31 20.97
CA TRP A 182 -25.69 -0.86 20.59
C TRP A 182 -26.34 -2.18 21.01
N ALA A 183 -26.92 -2.24 22.22
CA ALA A 183 -27.61 -3.43 22.72
C ALA A 183 -28.89 -3.71 21.92
N GLU A 184 -29.70 -2.70 21.61
CA GLU A 184 -30.93 -2.87 20.82
C GLU A 184 -30.66 -3.27 19.35
N GLU A 185 -29.56 -2.81 18.78
CA GLU A 185 -29.13 -3.19 17.42
C GLU A 185 -28.54 -4.61 17.36
N ASN A 186 -27.78 -5.02 18.38
CA ASN A 186 -26.98 -6.25 18.33
C ASN A 186 -27.54 -7.42 19.14
N LEU A 187 -28.47 -7.18 20.07
CA LEU A 187 -29.09 -8.22 20.93
C LEU A 187 -30.56 -8.45 20.58
N ARG A 188 -30.96 -8.34 19.30
CA ARG A 188 -32.29 -8.82 18.83
C ARG A 188 -32.39 -10.35 18.87
N ALA A 189 -32.26 -10.92 20.06
CA ALA A 189 -32.79 -12.23 20.41
C ALA A 189 -34.12 -11.97 21.15
N GLU A 190 -35.21 -12.62 20.73
CA GLU A 190 -36.41 -12.72 21.57
C GLU A 190 -35.99 -13.26 22.94
N VAL A 191 -36.03 -12.39 23.95
CA VAL A 191 -35.78 -12.79 25.34
C VAL A 191 -37.00 -13.54 25.82
N LEU A 192 -37.01 -14.85 25.60
CA LEU A 192 -37.98 -15.80 26.15
C LEU A 192 -37.54 -16.19 27.55
N VAL A 193 -37.53 -15.24 28.49
CA VAL A 193 -37.41 -15.54 29.92
C VAL A 193 -38.45 -14.73 30.69
N ARG A 194 -39.59 -15.38 30.94
CA ARG A 194 -40.62 -14.89 31.85
C ARG A 194 -40.21 -15.27 33.27
N MET A 195 -39.70 -14.31 34.05
CA MET A 195 -39.53 -14.55 35.49
C MET A 195 -40.91 -14.51 36.18
N PRO A 196 -41.17 -15.40 37.16
CA PRO A 196 -42.44 -15.39 37.87
C PRO A 196 -42.54 -14.20 38.83
N ASP A 197 -43.76 -13.68 39.01
CA ASP A 197 -44.06 -12.58 39.92
C ASP A 197 -43.75 -12.98 41.37
N VAL A 198 -42.67 -12.42 41.93
CA VAL A 198 -42.40 -12.50 43.37
C VAL A 198 -43.22 -11.40 44.04
N ARG A 199 -44.31 -11.77 44.71
CA ARG A 199 -44.98 -10.90 45.69
C ARG A 199 -44.17 -10.92 46.98
N VAL A 200 -43.70 -9.76 47.39
CA VAL A 200 -43.12 -9.55 48.72
C VAL A 200 -44.23 -8.97 49.59
N TRP A 201 -44.47 -9.59 50.74
CA TRP A 201 -45.25 -9.03 51.85
C TRP A 201 -44.36 -8.11 52.69
#